data_AF-A0A7K0CWB6-F1
#
_entry.id   AF-A0A7K0CWB6-F1
#
_cell.length_a   1.000
_cell.length_b   1.000
_cell.length_c   1.000
_cell.angle_alpha   90.00
_cell.angle_beta   90.00
_cell.angle_gamma   90.00
#
_symmetry.space_group_name_H-M   'P 1'
#
loop_
_entity.id
_entity.type
_entity.pdbx_description
1 polymer ?
#
loop_
_entity_poly.entity_id
_entity_poly.type
_entity_poly.pdbx_seq_one_letter_code
_entity_poly.pdbx_strand_id
1 'polypeptide(L)'
;MTHAMTVRLDEETFQQLTDLEAASPSRSAAVVAAIHEAWNRLQEEKLQAAYTAVVAESPSYPFENDEERSALRARRNARQATA
;
A
#
# COMPACT_ATOMS: atom_id res chain seq x y z
N MET A 1 16.59 11.78 -14.39
CA MET A 1 16.18 12.06 -15.79
C MET A 1 14.70 12.37 -15.78
N THR A 2 14.23 13.34 -16.56
CA THR A 2 12.81 13.66 -16.73
C THR A 2 12.35 13.16 -18.10
N HIS A 3 11.16 12.57 -18.16
CA HIS A 3 10.55 12.09 -19.40
C HIS A 3 9.29 12.91 -19.67
N ALA A 4 9.22 13.57 -20.83
CA ALA A 4 8.03 14.28 -21.26
C ALA A 4 7.12 13.32 -22.03
N MET A 5 5.81 13.40 -21.80
CA MET A 5 4.80 12.67 -22.55
C MET A 5 3.59 13.57 -22.81
N THR A 6 2.83 13.28 -23.87
CA THR A 6 1.52 13.91 -24.13
C THR A 6 0.42 12.87 -23.91
N VAL A 7 -0.57 13.21 -23.09
CA VAL A 7 -1.70 12.33 -22.75
C VAL A 7 -2.99 13.00 -23.21
N ARG A 8 -3.92 12.21 -23.75
CA ARG A 8 -5.29 12.66 -24.05
C ARG A 8 -6.17 12.33 -22.87
N LEU A 9 -6.88 13.33 -22.37
CA LEU A 9 -7.87 13.21 -21.30
C LEU A 9 -9.25 13.48 -21.90
N ASP A 10 -10.25 12.79 -21.39
CA ASP A 10 -11.63 13.23 -21.58
C ASP A 10 -11.91 14.50 -20.76
N GLU A 11 -13.04 15.14 -21.03
CA GLU A 11 -13.41 16.40 -20.40
C GLU A 11 -13.52 16.28 -18.87
N GLU A 12 -14.07 15.17 -18.39
CA GLU A 12 -14.24 14.91 -16.96
C GLU A 12 -12.88 14.79 -16.25
N THR A 13 -11.98 13.99 -16.80
CA THR A 13 -10.63 13.78 -16.24
C THR A 13 -9.81 15.07 -16.33
N PHE A 14 -9.99 15.87 -17.38
CA PHE A 14 -9.36 17.18 -17.49
C PHE A 14 -9.86 18.15 -16.40
N GLN A 15 -11.14 18.13 -16.08
CA GLN A 15 -11.70 18.93 -14.99
C GLN A 15 -11.16 18.47 -13.63
N GLN A 16 -11.13 17.15 -13.37
CA GLN A 16 -10.53 16.60 -12.14
C GLN A 16 -9.05 16.97 -12.00
N LEU A 17 -8.29 16.94 -13.10
CA LEU A 17 -6.90 17.39 -13.10
C LEU A 17 -6.78 18.89 -12.78
N THR A 18 -7.71 19.72 -13.26
CA THR A 18 -7.76 21.15 -12.94
C THR A 18 -7.99 21.36 -11.43
N ASP A 19 -8.87 20.56 -10.83
CA ASP A 19 -9.13 20.62 -9.40
C ASP A 19 -7.91 20.17 -8.57
N LEU A 20 -7.21 19.11 -9.00
CA LEU A 20 -5.97 18.64 -8.38
C LEU A 20 -4.81 19.64 -8.54
N GLU A 21 -4.77 20.37 -9.64
CA GLU A 21 -3.78 21.42 -9.88
C GLU A 21 -3.92 22.57 -8.87
N ALA A 22 -5.14 22.91 -8.44
CA ALA A 22 -5.36 23.97 -7.45
C ALA A 22 -4.65 23.70 -6.10
N ALA A 23 -4.42 22.43 -5.77
CA ALA A 23 -3.70 21.99 -4.57
C ALA A 23 -2.22 21.65 -4.83
N SER A 24 -1.74 21.78 -6.07
CA SER A 24 -0.42 21.33 -6.49
C SER A 24 0.45 22.47 -7.05
N PRO A 25 1.79 22.39 -6.96
CA PRO A 25 2.68 23.42 -7.53
C PRO A 25 2.59 23.56 -9.06
N SER A 26 2.12 22.53 -9.76
CA SER A 26 1.88 22.52 -11.20
C SER A 26 0.98 21.35 -11.61
N ARG A 27 0.39 21.43 -12.80
CA ARG A 27 -0.32 20.29 -13.41
C ARG A 27 0.50 19.02 -13.49
N SER A 28 1.79 19.12 -13.85
CA SER A 28 2.66 17.94 -13.93
C SER A 28 2.92 17.33 -12.55
N ALA A 29 3.07 18.15 -11.51
CA ALA A 29 3.19 17.67 -10.14
C ALA A 29 1.91 16.96 -9.68
N ALA A 30 0.73 17.48 -10.03
CA ALA A 30 -0.56 16.85 -9.73
C ALA A 30 -0.68 15.46 -10.38
N VAL A 31 -0.33 15.33 -11.67
CA VAL A 31 -0.34 14.04 -12.38
C VAL A 31 0.65 13.06 -11.76
N VAL A 32 1.87 13.50 -11.44
CA VAL A 32 2.88 12.63 -10.80
C VAL A 32 2.41 12.15 -9.43
N ALA A 33 1.81 13.02 -8.62
CA ALA A 33 1.27 12.64 -7.32
C ALA A 33 0.14 11.61 -7.47
N ALA A 34 -0.80 11.82 -8.40
CA ALA A 34 -1.89 10.89 -8.67
C ALA A 34 -1.37 9.52 -9.15
N ILE A 35 -0.32 9.48 -9.98
CA ILE A 35 0.31 8.22 -10.42
C ILE A 35 0.92 7.48 -9.23
N HIS A 36 1.62 8.17 -8.33
CA HIS A 36 2.19 7.54 -7.14
C HIS A 36 1.11 7.01 -6.20
N GLU A 37 0.01 7.75 -6.01
CA GLU A 37 -1.11 7.30 -5.21
C GLU A 37 -1.76 6.04 -5.80
N ALA A 38 -2.04 6.04 -7.11
CA ALA A 38 -2.60 4.89 -7.79
C ALA A 38 -1.68 3.66 -7.70
N TRP A 39 -0.36 3.86 -7.82
CA TRP A 39 0.61 2.79 -7.65
C TRP A 39 0.60 2.21 -6.23
N ASN A 40 0.61 3.07 -5.21
CA ASN A 40 0.60 2.63 -3.82
C ASN A 40 -0.68 1.86 -3.49
N ARG A 41 -1.83 2.36 -3.94
CA ARG A 41 -3.12 1.66 -3.78
C ARG A 41 -3.09 0.27 -4.40
N LEU A 42 -2.55 0.14 -5.61
CA LEU A 42 -2.38 -1.16 -6.26
C LEU A 42 -1.46 -2.11 -5.46
N GLN A 43 -0.40 -1.59 -4.84
CA GLN A 43 0.48 -2.42 -3.99
C GLN A 43 -0.23 -2.86 -2.71
N GLU A 44 -1.02 -1.98 -2.09
CA GLU A 44 -1.84 -2.30 -0.90
C GLU A 44 -2.88 -3.37 -1.22
N GLU A 45 -3.56 -3.26 -2.36
CA GLU A 45 -4.51 -4.28 -2.84
C GLU A 45 -3.84 -5.63 -3.05
N LYS A 46 -2.66 -5.65 -3.68
CA LYS A 46 -1.86 -6.87 -3.86
C LYS A 46 -1.42 -7.47 -2.53
N LEU A 47 -1.01 -6.63 -1.58
CA LEU A 47 -0.60 -7.06 -0.25
C LEU A 47 -1.78 -7.69 0.48
N GLN A 48 -2.93 -7.04 0.49
CA GLN A 48 -4.16 -7.55 1.09
C GLN A 48 -4.56 -8.90 0.47
N ALA A 49 -4.54 -9.00 -0.85
CA ALA A 49 -4.85 -10.25 -1.55
C ALA A 49 -3.87 -11.37 -1.16
N ALA A 50 -2.58 -11.07 -1.09
CA ALA A 50 -1.55 -12.03 -0.69
C ALA A 50 -1.75 -12.51 0.76
N TYR A 51 -1.96 -11.60 1.71
CA TYR A 51 -2.25 -11.97 3.10
C TYR A 51 -3.53 -12.81 3.21
N THR A 52 -4.58 -12.45 2.47
CA THR A 52 -5.84 -13.21 2.46
C THR A 52 -5.63 -14.63 1.96
N ALA A 53 -4.88 -14.79 0.86
CA ALA A 53 -4.57 -16.11 0.31
C ALA A 53 -3.74 -16.95 1.29
N VAL A 54 -2.68 -16.36 1.86
CA VAL A 54 -1.78 -17.08 2.77
C VAL A 54 -2.49 -17.47 4.08
N VAL A 55 -3.36 -16.62 4.64
CA VAL A 55 -4.13 -16.96 5.84
C VAL A 55 -5.17 -18.04 5.57
N ALA A 56 -5.73 -18.11 4.36
CA ALA A 56 -6.64 -19.18 3.96
C ALA A 56 -5.93 -20.54 3.87
N GLU A 57 -4.68 -20.57 3.40
CA GLU A 57 -3.86 -21.77 3.33
C GLU A 57 -3.24 -22.15 4.69
N SER A 58 -2.79 -21.16 5.45
CA SER A 58 -2.15 -21.30 6.75
C SER A 58 -2.74 -20.29 7.74
N PRO A 59 -3.76 -20.68 8.52
CA PRO A 59 -4.35 -19.83 9.56
C PRO A 59 -3.34 -19.41 10.65
N SER A 60 -2.20 -20.10 10.73
CA SER A 60 -1.12 -19.77 11.66
C SER A 60 -0.26 -18.59 11.19
N TYR A 61 -0.29 -18.20 9.91
CA TYR A 61 0.55 -17.13 9.35
C TYR A 61 0.52 -15.84 10.20
N PRO A 62 1.65 -15.15 10.44
CA PRO A 62 2.99 -15.37 9.88
C PRO A 62 3.80 -16.52 10.52
N PHE A 63 3.19 -17.31 11.41
CA PHE A 63 3.83 -18.49 11.99
C PHE A 63 3.60 -19.74 11.14
N GLU A 64 4.59 -20.61 11.08
CA GLU A 64 4.48 -21.90 10.37
C GLU A 64 3.41 -22.79 10.99
N ASN A 65 3.22 -22.69 12.32
CA ASN A 65 2.19 -23.42 13.07
C ASN A 65 1.85 -22.73 14.42
N ASP A 66 0.87 -23.29 15.14
CA ASP A 66 0.41 -22.77 16.44
C ASP A 66 1.41 -22.98 17.59
N GLU A 67 2.28 -23.97 17.49
CA GLU A 67 3.33 -24.22 18.49
C GLU A 67 4.38 -23.11 18.45
N GLU A 68 4.83 -22.72 17.25
CA GLU A 68 5.75 -21.60 17.04
C GLU A 68 5.14 -20.30 17.58
N ARG A 69 3.88 -20.02 17.21
CA ARG A 69 3.12 -18.87 17.71
C ARG A 69 3.12 -18.83 19.23
N SER A 70 2.82 -19.95 19.89
CA SER A 70 2.73 -20.04 21.35
C SER A 70 4.10 -19.85 22.02
N ALA A 71 5.15 -20.48 21.50
CA ALA A 71 6.52 -20.35 22.01
C ALA A 71 7.02 -18.89 21.93
N LEU A 72 6.77 -18.20 20.81
CA LEU A 72 7.15 -16.79 20.64
C LEU A 72 6.36 -15.86 21.57
N ARG A 73 5.08 -16.13 21.81
CA ARG A 73 4.27 -15.40 22.81
C ARG A 73 4.83 -15.57 24.22
N ALA A 74 5.19 -16.79 24.62
CA ALA A 74 5.79 -17.06 25.93
C ALA A 74 7.11 -16.30 26.11
N ARG A 75 8.01 -16.34 25.12
CA ARG A 75 9.28 -15.59 25.14
C ARG A 75 9.06 -14.08 25.21
N ARG A 76 8.08 -13.53 24.48
CA ARG A 76 7.73 -12.11 24.55
C ARG A 76 7.28 -11.72 25.95
N ASN A 77 6.38 -12.50 26.56
CA ASN A 77 5.85 -12.20 27.88
C ASN A 77 6.95 -12.25 28.95
N ALA A 78 7.88 -13.20 28.86
CA ALA A 78 9.03 -13.27 29.77
C ALA A 78 9.90 -12.00 29.71
N ARG A 79 10.18 -11.48 28.51
CA ARG A 79 10.93 -10.21 28.34
C ARG A 79 10.20 -9.00 28.92
N GLN A 80 8.87 -8.98 28.81
CA GLN A 80 8.04 -7.90 29.36
C GLN A 80 7.97 -7.94 30.89
N ALA A 81 8.01 -9.13 31.50
CA ALA A 81 8.00 -9.28 32.95
C ALA A 81 9.33 -8.89 33.61
N THR A 82 10.42 -8.86 32.84
CA THR A 82 11.76 -8.46 33.29
C THR A 82 12.11 -6.99 33.03
N ALA A 83 11.22 -6.24 32.37
CA ALA A 83 11.39 -4.83 32.03
C ALA A 83 10.58 -3.95 32.99
#